data_AF-A0A7K5H962-F1
#
_entry.id   AF-A0A7K5H962-F1
#
_cell.length_a   1.000
_cell.length_b   1.000
_cell.length_c   1.000
_cell.angle_alpha   90.00
_cell.angle_beta   90.00
_cell.angle_gamma   90.00
#
_symmetry.space_group_name_H-M   'P 1'
#
loop_
_entity.id
_entity.type
_entity.pdbx_description
1 polymer ?
#
loop_
_entity_poly.entity_id
_entity_poly.type
_entity_poly.pdbx_seq_one_letter_code
_entity_poly.pdbx_strand_id
1 'polypeptide(L)'
;QKAICLTSWRIKVMDGNTAIYVEGKRRDMKDLPWHSNAIAERITHNQVRTVSGSIYWLQGNIDSASMRKEGFPYRFIKRFAYGFSKMWKQYVEEFLKERKR
;
A
#
# COMPACT_ATOMS: atom_id res chain seq x y z
N GLN A 1 11.38 -16.42 5.63
CA GLN A 1 9.95 -16.08 5.45
C GLN A 1 9.63 -16.04 3.96
N LYS A 2 8.50 -16.63 3.54
CA LYS A 2 8.02 -16.53 2.14
C LYS A 2 7.21 -15.24 1.98
N ALA A 3 7.49 -14.47 0.93
CA ALA A 3 6.74 -13.26 0.62
C ALA A 3 5.33 -13.59 0.08
N ILE A 4 4.32 -12.83 0.53
CA ILE A 4 2.95 -12.89 0.00
C ILE A 4 2.88 -12.04 -1.26
N CYS A 5 2.43 -12.61 -2.37
CA CYS A 5 2.29 -11.89 -3.64
C CYS A 5 0.90 -11.29 -3.77
N LEU A 6 0.80 -9.97 -3.89
CA LEU A 6 -0.44 -9.25 -4.18
C LEU A 6 -0.42 -8.70 -5.61
N THR A 7 -1.46 -8.99 -6.37
CA THR A 7 -1.78 -8.34 -7.65
C THR A 7 -2.92 -7.35 -7.46
N SER A 8 -3.17 -6.48 -8.46
CA SER A 8 -4.23 -5.46 -8.40
C SER A 8 -4.21 -4.66 -7.08
N TRP A 9 -3.00 -4.34 -6.62
CA TRP A 9 -2.78 -3.85 -5.27
C TRP A 9 -3.07 -2.35 -5.18
N ARG A 10 -3.51 -1.90 -4.01
CA ARG A 10 -3.72 -0.49 -3.69
C ARG A 10 -3.40 -0.18 -2.25
N ILE A 11 -3.26 1.09 -1.94
CA ILE A 11 -3.03 1.59 -0.58
C ILE A 11 -4.37 1.98 0.04
N LYS A 12 -4.55 1.62 1.32
CA LYS A 12 -5.67 2.04 2.15
C LYS A 12 -5.15 2.66 3.44
N VAL A 13 -6.00 3.47 4.05
CA VAL A 13 -5.71 4.14 5.33
C VAL A 13 -6.39 3.33 6.44
N MET A 14 -5.66 3.07 7.52
CA MET A 14 -6.25 2.47 8.73
C MET A 14 -7.18 3.46 9.42
N ASP A 15 -8.12 2.94 10.21
CA ASP A 15 -9.04 3.76 10.98
C ASP A 15 -8.30 4.81 11.84
N GLY A 16 -8.87 6.02 11.91
CA GLY A 16 -8.26 7.15 12.62
C GLY A 16 -7.08 7.82 11.91
N ASN A 17 -6.83 7.54 10.61
CA ASN A 17 -5.76 8.14 9.82
C ASN A 17 -4.37 7.99 10.47
N THR A 18 -4.07 6.80 11.01
CA THR A 18 -2.84 6.55 11.80
C THR A 18 -1.73 5.89 10.98
N ALA A 19 -2.08 5.00 10.06
CA ALA A 19 -1.15 4.27 9.22
C ALA A 19 -1.80 3.88 7.88
N ILE A 20 -1.00 3.29 7.00
CA ILE A 20 -1.49 2.69 5.76
C ILE A 20 -1.30 1.17 5.77
N TYR A 21 -2.17 0.48 5.05
CA TYR A 21 -2.01 -0.93 4.69
C TYR A 21 -2.16 -1.09 3.17
N VAL A 22 -1.78 -2.25 2.64
CA VAL A 22 -2.02 -2.61 1.24
C VAL A 22 -3.12 -3.66 1.17
N GLU A 23 -3.96 -3.56 0.17
CA GLU A 23 -4.91 -4.61 -0.20
C GLU A 23 -4.77 -4.95 -1.67
N GLY A 24 -5.25 -6.13 -2.07
CA GLY A 24 -5.16 -6.62 -3.43
C GLY A 24 -5.67 -8.06 -3.52
N LYS A 25 -5.27 -8.74 -4.59
CA LYS A 25 -5.59 -10.15 -4.83
C LYS A 25 -4.38 -11.01 -4.51
N ARG A 26 -4.55 -11.98 -3.61
CA ARG A 26 -3.47 -12.84 -3.15
C ARG A 26 -3.27 -14.03 -4.09
N ARG A 27 -2.14 -14.04 -4.80
CA ARG A 27 -1.89 -14.99 -5.90
C ARG A 27 -1.87 -16.46 -5.45
N ASP A 28 -1.24 -16.75 -4.31
CA ASP A 28 -1.17 -18.12 -3.76
C ASP A 28 -2.51 -18.62 -3.18
N MET A 29 -3.53 -17.76 -3.09
CA MET A 29 -4.86 -18.07 -2.60
C MET A 29 -5.93 -17.84 -3.68
N LYS A 30 -5.65 -18.23 -4.93
CA LYS A 30 -6.59 -18.12 -6.07
C LYS A 30 -7.15 -16.70 -6.25
N ASP A 31 -6.28 -15.71 -6.11
CA ASP A 31 -6.61 -14.28 -6.25
C ASP A 31 -7.72 -13.79 -5.30
N LEU A 32 -7.86 -14.43 -4.14
CA LEU A 32 -8.77 -13.99 -3.07
C LEU A 32 -8.47 -12.53 -2.67
N PRO A 33 -9.50 -11.70 -2.44
CA PRO A 33 -9.33 -10.40 -1.81
C PRO A 33 -8.59 -10.53 -0.48
N TRP A 34 -7.53 -9.75 -0.32
CA TRP A 34 -6.66 -9.80 0.85
C TRP A 34 -6.18 -8.41 1.21
N HIS A 35 -5.99 -8.17 2.51
CA HIS A 35 -5.35 -6.97 3.02
C HIS A 35 -4.24 -7.31 4.01
N SER A 36 -3.24 -6.44 4.09
CA SER A 36 -2.16 -6.53 5.06
C SER A 36 -2.53 -5.87 6.38
N ASN A 37 -1.65 -6.02 7.37
CA ASN A 37 -1.55 -5.09 8.51
C ASN A 37 -0.84 -3.79 8.08
N ALA A 38 -0.64 -2.86 9.02
CA ALA A 38 0.09 -1.61 8.79
C ALA A 38 1.47 -1.86 8.14
N ILE A 39 1.79 -1.09 7.10
CA ILE A 39 3.13 -1.11 6.48
C ILE A 39 4.12 -0.39 7.40
N ALA A 40 5.21 -1.07 7.77
CA ALA A 40 6.24 -0.55 8.66
C ALA A 40 7.52 -0.16 7.90
N GLU A 41 7.86 -0.95 6.88
CA GLU A 41 9.18 -0.96 6.26
C GLU A 41 9.10 -1.18 4.75
N ARG A 42 10.04 -0.55 4.03
CA ARG A 42 10.34 -0.83 2.63
C ARG A 42 11.59 -1.70 2.57
N ILE A 43 11.50 -2.87 1.94
CA ILE A 43 12.66 -3.72 1.61
C ILE A 43 13.20 -3.29 0.24
N THR A 44 12.36 -3.34 -0.79
CA THR A 44 12.63 -2.82 -2.14
C THR A 44 11.45 -1.97 -2.61
N HIS A 45 11.47 -1.43 -3.83
CA HIS A 45 10.38 -0.59 -4.31
C HIS A 45 9.04 -1.35 -4.37
N ASN A 46 9.06 -2.65 -4.65
CA ASN A 46 7.86 -3.48 -4.72
C ASN A 46 7.76 -4.51 -3.58
N GLN A 47 8.59 -4.39 -2.53
CA GLN A 47 8.54 -5.26 -1.37
C GLN A 47 8.48 -4.46 -0.08
N VAL A 48 7.47 -4.74 0.73
CA VAL A 48 7.19 -4.05 1.99
C VAL A 48 6.98 -5.05 3.12
N ARG A 49 7.32 -4.66 4.34
CA ARG A 49 7.11 -5.43 5.56
C ARG A 49 6.07 -4.76 6.44
N THR A 50 5.15 -5.55 6.99
CA THR A 50 4.16 -5.07 7.95
C THR A 50 4.71 -5.03 9.37
N VAL A 51 4.02 -4.34 10.27
CA VAL A 51 4.31 -4.34 11.72
C VAL A 51 4.31 -5.74 12.33
N SER A 52 3.53 -6.67 11.78
CA SER A 52 3.50 -8.09 12.19
C SER A 52 4.64 -8.93 11.60
N GLY A 53 5.55 -8.33 10.83
CA GLY A 53 6.68 -9.01 10.20
C GLY A 53 6.39 -9.72 8.88
N SER A 54 5.16 -9.65 8.36
CA SER A 54 4.81 -10.26 7.07
C SER A 54 5.38 -9.46 5.91
N ILE A 55 5.96 -10.14 4.92
CA ILE A 55 6.54 -9.50 3.73
C ILE A 55 5.56 -9.64 2.57
N TYR A 56 5.31 -8.54 1.86
CA TYR A 56 4.45 -8.48 0.69
C TYR A 56 5.24 -8.06 -0.53
N TRP A 57 5.10 -8.82 -1.62
CA TRP A 57 5.56 -8.47 -2.96
C TRP A 57 4.38 -7.94 -3.78
N LEU A 58 4.50 -6.70 -4.24
CA LEU A 58 3.47 -5.94 -4.93
C LEU A 58 3.70 -6.04 -6.43
N GLN A 59 2.87 -6.84 -7.10
CA GLN A 59 3.05 -7.15 -8.51
C GLN A 59 2.11 -6.34 -9.39
N GLY A 60 2.69 -5.74 -10.44
CA GLY A 60 2.00 -4.86 -11.35
C GLY A 60 1.85 -3.45 -10.80
N ASN A 61 1.08 -2.64 -11.52
CA ASN A 61 0.86 -1.25 -11.15
C ASN A 61 -0.17 -1.14 -10.02
N ILE A 62 -0.06 -0.07 -9.24
CA ILE A 62 -1.07 0.29 -8.26
C ILE A 62 -2.43 0.50 -8.95
N ASP A 63 -3.51 0.03 -8.33
CA ASP A 63 -4.88 0.25 -8.79
C ASP A 63 -5.31 1.71 -8.56
N SER A 64 -4.74 2.59 -9.38
CA SER A 64 -4.98 4.03 -9.37
C SER A 64 -6.41 4.40 -9.72
N ALA A 65 -7.13 3.55 -10.47
CA ALA A 65 -8.52 3.81 -10.85
C ALA A 65 -9.44 3.71 -9.64
N SER A 66 -9.33 2.62 -8.87
CA SER A 66 -10.10 2.45 -7.64
C SER A 66 -9.72 3.48 -6.59
N MET A 67 -8.43 3.75 -6.38
CA MET A 67 -7.99 4.77 -5.42
C MET A 67 -8.54 6.16 -5.74
N ARG A 68 -8.58 6.56 -7.01
CA ARG A 68 -9.19 7.85 -7.42
C ARG A 68 -10.69 7.89 -7.12
N LYS A 69 -11.42 6.80 -7.38
CA LYS A 69 -12.85 6.70 -7.06
C LYS A 69 -13.12 6.81 -5.55
N GLU A 70 -12.19 6.31 -4.74
CA GLU A 70 -12.22 6.41 -3.27
C GLU A 70 -11.75 7.79 -2.73
N GLY A 71 -11.45 8.75 -3.60
CA GLY A 71 -11.09 10.12 -3.21
C GLY A 71 -9.62 10.32 -2.86
N PHE A 72 -8.72 9.38 -3.18
CA PHE A 72 -7.28 9.63 -3.01
C PHE A 72 -6.78 10.69 -4.02
N PRO A 73 -6.00 11.71 -3.57
CA PRO A 73 -5.43 12.71 -4.45
C PRO A 73 -4.52 12.07 -5.51
N TYR A 74 -4.65 12.50 -6.77
CA TYR A 74 -3.80 12.02 -7.86
C TYR A 74 -2.30 12.16 -7.56
N ARG A 75 -1.90 13.28 -6.94
CA ARG A 75 -0.50 13.53 -6.53
C ARG A 75 0.02 12.46 -5.56
N PHE A 76 -0.81 12.03 -4.62
CA PHE A 76 -0.46 10.95 -3.69
C PHE A 76 -0.29 9.63 -4.44
N ILE A 77 -1.27 9.23 -5.26
CA ILE A 77 -1.23 7.97 -6.02
C ILE A 77 0.01 7.90 -6.93
N LYS A 78 0.33 9.00 -7.63
CA LYS A 78 1.46 9.06 -8.57
C LYS A 78 2.80 8.79 -7.89
N ARG A 79 2.96 9.14 -6.60
CA ARG A 79 4.18 8.85 -5.83
C ARG A 79 4.42 7.34 -5.63
N PHE A 80 3.41 6.50 -5.85
CA PHE A 80 3.47 5.04 -5.70
C PHE A 80 3.30 4.27 -7.03
N ALA A 81 3.34 4.96 -8.18
CA ALA A 81 3.14 4.33 -9.49
C ALA A 81 4.11 3.16 -9.77
N TYR A 82 5.34 3.26 -9.24
CA TYR A 82 6.39 2.24 -9.34
C TYR A 82 6.69 1.57 -7.98
N GLY A 83 5.70 1.56 -7.09
CA GLY A 83 5.84 1.06 -5.72
C GLY A 83 6.36 2.10 -4.72
N PHE A 84 6.91 1.65 -3.61
CA PHE A 84 7.36 2.46 -2.49
C PHE A 84 8.74 3.07 -2.76
N SER A 85 8.80 4.39 -2.93
CA SER A 85 10.07 5.12 -3.00
C SER A 85 10.78 5.12 -1.63
N LYS A 86 12.05 5.57 -1.56
CA LYS A 86 12.73 5.75 -0.26
C LYS A 86 12.05 6.80 0.64
N MET A 87 11.32 7.74 0.04
CA MET A 87 10.60 8.83 0.73
C MET A 87 9.15 8.48 1.07
N TRP A 88 8.71 7.23 0.85
CA TRP A 88 7.30 6.84 1.00
C TRP A 88 6.68 7.24 2.35
N LYS A 89 7.45 7.15 3.45
CA LYS A 89 6.98 7.52 4.80
C LYS A 89 6.60 8.99 4.87
N GLN A 90 7.40 9.88 4.30
CA GLN A 90 7.11 11.32 4.26
C GLN A 90 5.85 11.60 3.45
N TYR A 91 5.67 10.90 2.33
CA TYR A 91 4.48 11.04 1.50
C TYR A 91 3.20 10.58 2.20
N VAL A 92 3.29 9.50 2.96
CA VAL A 92 2.18 9.00 3.80
C VAL A 92 1.89 9.96 4.94
N GLU A 93 2.92 10.45 5.63
CA GLU A 93 2.76 11.37 6.75
C GLU A 93 2.09 12.69 6.32
N GLU A 94 2.56 13.29 5.22
CA GLU A 94 1.95 14.49 4.61
C GLU A 94 0.48 14.24 4.30
N PHE A 95 0.18 13.13 3.61
CA PHE A 95 -1.18 12.76 3.24
C PHE A 95 -2.10 12.52 4.45
N LEU A 96 -1.63 11.84 5.49
CA LEU A 96 -2.42 11.59 6.71
C LEU A 96 -2.65 12.88 7.52
N LYS A 97 -1.68 13.80 7.53
CA LYS A 97 -1.83 15.13 8.14
C LYS A 97 -2.90 15.96 7.43
N GLU A 98 -2.93 15.93 6.10
CA GLU A 98 -3.95 16.62 5.30
C GLU A 98 -5.37 16.09 5.57
N ARG A 99 -5.53 14.79 5.82
CA ARG A 99 -6.84 14.17 6.11
C ARG A 99 -7.37 14.39 7.54
N LYS A 100 -6.54 14.91 8.45
CA LYS A 100 -6.94 15.24 9.83
C LYS A 100 -7.39 16.69 9.99
N ARG A 101 -7.19 17.51 8.96
CA ARG A 101 -7.68 18.89 8.88
C ARG A 101 -9.10 18.90 8.36
#